data_AF-A0A7J5YZ85-F1
#
_entry.id   AF-A0A7J5YZ85-F1
#
_cell.length_a   1.000
_cell.length_b   1.000
_cell.length_c   1.000
_cell.angle_alpha   90.00
_cell.angle_beta   90.00
_cell.angle_gamma   90.00
#
_symmetry.space_group_name_H-M   'P 1'
#
loop_
_entity.id
_entity.type
_entity.pdbx_description
1 polymer ?
#
loop_
_entity_poly.entity_id
_entity_poly.type
_entity_poly.pdbx_seq_one_letter_code
_entity_poly.pdbx_strand_id
1 'polypeptide(L)'
;MTVSSCRFSAWRRKIWMKGRRRLKDSSETPGALWHIYLNKDMERVREFLRKEQSLDGAPEQDPIREQGLYLSRKQRQRLLEEQGVQGWTVVQFLGDSVLIPAGAMHQVQNLHSCVQVINDFVSPEHVANSFHLSQELRPNNEEVNYEDKLQIFT
;
A
#
# COMPACT_ATOMS: atom_id res chain seq x y z
N MET A 1 -20.37 -0.54 14.63
CA MET A 1 -19.92 0.38 13.55
C MET A 1 -19.66 1.76 14.15
N THR A 2 -18.40 2.20 14.24
CA THR A 2 -18.03 3.49 14.84
C THR A 2 -18.11 4.63 13.82
N VAL A 3 -18.41 5.85 14.27
CA VAL A 3 -18.52 7.06 13.42
C VAL A 3 -17.25 7.33 12.60
N SER A 4 -16.08 6.89 13.09
CA SER A 4 -14.79 6.95 12.37
C SER A 4 -14.79 6.06 11.12
N SER A 5 -15.32 4.84 11.19
CA SER A 5 -15.44 3.91 10.06
C SER A 5 -16.33 4.45 8.94
N CYS A 6 -17.44 5.12 9.30
CA CYS A 6 -18.35 5.71 8.33
C CYS A 6 -17.70 6.87 7.55
N ARG A 7 -17.00 7.78 8.26
CA ARG A 7 -16.23 8.88 7.63
C ARG A 7 -15.11 8.36 6.72
N PHE A 8 -14.40 7.30 7.14
CA PHE A 8 -13.35 6.67 6.35
C PHE A 8 -13.88 6.06 5.04
N SER A 9 -15.02 5.37 5.10
CA SER A 9 -15.66 4.80 3.90
C SER A 9 -16.17 5.87 2.93
N ALA A 10 -16.67 7.01 3.45
CA ALA A 10 -17.12 8.13 2.64
C ALA A 10 -15.94 8.83 1.93
N TRP A 11 -14.84 9.03 2.64
CA TRP A 11 -13.63 9.62 2.07
C TRP A 11 -13.02 8.75 0.96
N ARG A 12 -12.95 7.43 1.16
CA ARG A 12 -12.51 6.47 0.13
C ARG A 12 -13.35 6.58 -1.14
N ARG A 13 -14.69 6.63 -1.01
CA ARG A 13 -15.60 6.85 -2.15
C ARG A 13 -15.35 8.18 -2.84
N LYS A 14 -15.07 9.25 -2.08
CA LYS A 14 -14.80 10.59 -2.62
C LYS A 14 -13.53 10.60 -3.49
N ILE A 15 -12.45 9.96 -3.04
CA ILE A 15 -11.21 9.83 -3.82
C ILE A 15 -11.46 9.05 -5.09
N TRP A 16 -12.10 7.88 -4.98
CA TRP A 16 -12.42 7.04 -6.13
C TRP A 16 -13.22 7.81 -7.18
N MET A 17 -14.25 8.54 -6.75
CA MET A 17 -15.08 9.36 -7.65
C MET A 17 -14.30 10.53 -8.26
N LYS A 18 -13.40 11.18 -7.51
CA LYS A 18 -12.52 12.23 -8.04
C LYS A 18 -11.58 11.66 -9.11
N GLY A 19 -10.93 10.53 -8.83
CA GLY A 19 -10.05 9.84 -9.78
C GLY A 19 -10.78 9.45 -11.07
N ARG A 20 -11.99 8.89 -10.97
CA ARG A 20 -12.83 8.56 -12.14
C ARG A 20 -13.20 9.76 -13.00
N ARG A 21 -13.37 10.94 -12.40
CA ARG A 21 -13.61 12.18 -13.15
C ARG A 21 -12.35 12.65 -13.87
N ARG A 22 -11.21 12.68 -13.16
CA ARG A 22 -9.91 13.08 -13.74
C ARG A 22 -9.47 12.15 -14.87
N LEU A 23 -9.75 10.85 -14.79
CA LEU A 23 -9.49 9.89 -15.88
C LEU A 23 -10.21 10.22 -17.20
N LYS A 24 -11.28 11.03 -17.17
CA LYS A 24 -12.01 11.45 -18.38
C LYS A 24 -11.54 12.81 -18.90
N ASP A 25 -10.69 13.50 -18.15
CA ASP A 25 -10.15 14.79 -18.53
C ASP A 25 -8.88 14.57 -19.36
N SER A 26 -8.88 15.01 -20.61
CA SER A 26 -7.75 14.84 -21.52
C SER A 26 -6.52 15.68 -21.14
N SER A 27 -6.68 16.69 -20.26
CA SER A 27 -5.56 17.49 -19.76
C SER A 27 -4.80 16.81 -18.61
N GLU A 28 -5.39 15.77 -18.02
CA GLU A 28 -4.80 15.02 -16.91
C GLU A 28 -3.98 13.85 -17.45
N THR A 29 -2.79 13.63 -16.89
CA THR A 29 -1.92 12.50 -17.28
C THR A 29 -1.88 11.49 -16.14
N PRO A 30 -2.62 10.37 -16.22
CA PRO A 30 -2.52 9.32 -15.22
C PRO A 30 -1.12 8.68 -15.30
N GLY A 31 -0.44 8.53 -14.17
CA GLY A 31 0.88 7.89 -14.10
C GLY A 31 0.81 6.47 -13.57
N ALA A 32 0.24 6.30 -12.37
CA ALA A 32 0.31 5.04 -11.63
C ALA A 32 -1.00 4.69 -10.91
N LEU A 33 -1.23 3.39 -10.77
CA LEU A 33 -2.33 2.80 -9.99
C LEU A 33 -1.78 2.22 -8.70
N TRP A 34 -2.27 2.74 -7.58
CA TRP A 34 -1.89 2.34 -6.24
C TRP A 34 -2.97 1.46 -5.59
N HIS A 35 -2.55 0.38 -4.95
CA HIS A 35 -3.37 -0.42 -4.04
C HIS A 35 -2.77 -0.35 -2.64
N ILE A 36 -3.49 0.21 -1.68
CA ILE A 36 -2.99 0.47 -0.32
C ILE A 36 -3.84 -0.30 0.70
N TYR A 37 -3.20 -1.05 1.59
CA TYR A 37 -3.81 -1.82 2.68
C TYR A 37 -3.30 -1.27 4.01
N LEU A 38 -4.23 -0.98 4.92
CA LEU A 38 -3.91 -0.33 6.18
C LEU A 38 -3.33 -1.32 7.19
N ASN A 39 -2.50 -0.82 8.10
CA ASN A 39 -1.83 -1.64 9.11
C ASN A 39 -2.80 -2.56 9.89
N LYS A 40 -4.01 -2.07 10.22
CA LYS A 40 -5.04 -2.85 10.93
C LYS A 40 -5.50 -4.14 10.21
N ASP A 41 -5.31 -4.21 8.88
CA ASP A 41 -5.76 -5.30 8.04
C ASP A 41 -4.61 -6.26 7.68
N MET A 42 -3.38 -5.95 8.11
CA MET A 42 -2.15 -6.62 7.64
C MET A 42 -2.08 -8.09 8.02
N GLU A 43 -2.52 -8.49 9.22
CA GLU A 43 -2.54 -9.91 9.59
C GLU A 43 -3.41 -10.76 8.66
N ARG A 44 -4.57 -10.23 8.27
CA ARG A 44 -5.48 -10.91 7.35
C ARG A 44 -4.92 -10.95 5.93
N VAL A 45 -4.21 -9.90 5.52
CA VAL A 45 -3.48 -9.89 4.25
C VAL A 45 -2.37 -10.93 4.25
N ARG A 46 -1.60 -11.07 5.35
CA ARG A 46 -0.57 -12.12 5.49
C ARG A 46 -1.17 -13.52 5.36
N GLU A 47 -2.25 -13.78 6.09
CA GLU A 47 -2.95 -15.07 6.04
C GLU A 47 -3.43 -15.40 4.62
N PHE A 48 -4.06 -14.45 3.94
CA PHE A 48 -4.48 -14.61 2.56
C PHE A 48 -3.31 -14.92 1.62
N LEU A 49 -2.20 -14.18 1.74
CA LEU A 49 -1.03 -14.37 0.90
C LEU A 49 -0.34 -15.72 1.11
N ARG A 50 -0.25 -16.20 2.36
CA ARG A 50 0.30 -17.54 2.66
C ARG A 50 -0.52 -18.64 1.99
N LYS A 51 -1.85 -18.54 2.08
CA LYS A 51 -2.77 -19.46 1.41
C LYS A 51 -2.62 -19.43 -0.11
N GLU A 52 -2.49 -18.24 -0.71
CA GLU A 52 -2.30 -18.09 -2.16
C GLU A 52 -0.98 -18.71 -2.65
N GLN A 53 0.08 -18.61 -1.85
CA GLN A 53 1.40 -19.13 -2.20
C GLN A 53 1.60 -20.58 -1.77
N SER A 54 0.57 -21.23 -1.20
CA SER A 54 0.67 -22.59 -0.62
C SER A 54 1.80 -22.72 0.41
N LEU A 55 2.09 -21.63 1.14
CA LEU A 55 3.12 -21.57 2.19
C LEU A 55 2.60 -22.09 3.54
N ASP A 56 1.58 -22.96 3.52
CA ASP A 56 1.01 -23.53 4.73
C ASP A 56 2.10 -24.33 5.48
N GLY A 57 2.50 -23.83 6.65
CA GLY A 57 3.52 -24.47 7.50
C GLY A 57 4.96 -23.95 7.37
N ALA A 58 5.22 -22.88 6.59
CA ALA A 58 6.53 -22.22 6.53
C ALA A 58 6.54 -20.89 7.32
N PRO A 59 6.72 -20.91 8.66
CA PRO A 59 6.59 -19.71 9.50
C PRO A 59 7.68 -18.65 9.27
N GLU A 60 8.83 -19.02 8.68
CA GLU A 60 9.94 -18.08 8.45
C GLU A 60 9.76 -17.18 7.22
N GLN A 61 8.88 -17.51 6.28
CA GLN A 61 8.64 -16.69 5.08
C GLN A 61 7.47 -15.73 5.34
N ASP A 62 7.78 -14.44 5.51
CA ASP A 62 6.75 -13.39 5.52
C ASP A 62 6.49 -12.91 4.09
N PRO A 63 5.34 -13.28 3.47
CA PRO A 63 5.06 -12.95 2.07
C PRO A 63 4.87 -11.44 1.84
N ILE A 64 4.79 -10.63 2.90
CA ILE A 64 4.72 -9.17 2.78
C ILE A 64 6.13 -8.55 2.74
N ARG A 65 7.13 -9.21 3.34
CA ARG A 65 8.54 -8.77 3.27
C ARG A 65 9.18 -9.18 1.95
N GLU A 66 8.77 -10.31 1.40
CA GLU A 66 9.16 -10.76 0.07
C GLU A 66 8.36 -9.97 -0.98
N GLN A 67 8.87 -8.80 -1.39
CA GLN A 67 8.23 -7.81 -2.27
C GLN A 67 7.98 -8.30 -3.74
N GLY A 68 7.66 -9.57 -3.96
CA GLY A 68 7.55 -10.19 -5.28
C GLY A 68 6.14 -10.29 -5.86
N LEU A 69 5.08 -10.12 -5.05
CA LEU A 69 3.70 -10.37 -5.50
C LEU A 69 2.87 -9.08 -5.62
N TYR A 70 2.31 -8.84 -6.80
CA TYR A 70 1.25 -7.86 -7.02
C TYR A 70 -0.13 -8.56 -6.99
N LEU A 71 -1.03 -8.14 -6.10
CA LEU A 71 -2.35 -8.77 -5.99
C LEU A 71 -3.17 -8.47 -7.23
N SER A 72 -3.53 -9.48 -8.01
CA SER A 72 -4.39 -9.33 -9.18
C SER A 72 -5.82 -8.88 -8.82
N ARG A 73 -6.61 -8.42 -9.80
CA ARG A 73 -8.02 -8.06 -9.56
C ARG A 73 -8.82 -9.21 -8.93
N LYS A 74 -8.60 -10.45 -9.38
CA LYS A 74 -9.26 -11.65 -8.84
C LYS A 74 -8.87 -11.90 -7.39
N GLN A 75 -7.58 -11.76 -7.08
CA GLN A 75 -7.08 -11.94 -5.70
C GLN A 75 -7.58 -10.85 -4.76
N ARG A 76 -7.62 -9.58 -5.20
CA ARG A 76 -8.19 -8.49 -4.39
C ARG A 76 -9.69 -8.69 -4.12
N GLN A 77 -10.43 -9.25 -5.08
CA GLN A 77 -11.83 -9.59 -4.88
C GLN A 77 -11.99 -10.71 -3.84
N ARG A 78 -11.17 -11.77 -3.94
CA ARG A 78 -11.15 -12.84 -2.94
C ARG A 78 -10.71 -12.39 -1.56
N LEU A 79 -9.71 -11.50 -1.47
CA LEU A 79 -9.30 -10.89 -0.21
C LEU A 79 -10.46 -10.13 0.46
N LEU A 80 -11.30 -9.46 -0.33
CA LEU A 80 -12.52 -8.83 0.19
C LEU A 80 -13.56 -9.86 0.63
N GLU A 81 -13.79 -10.91 -0.15
CA GLU A 81 -14.83 -11.92 0.12
C GLU A 81 -14.46 -12.85 1.29
N GLU A 82 -13.22 -13.34 1.33
CA GLU A 82 -12.72 -14.31 2.31
C GLU A 82 -12.31 -13.64 3.63
N GLN A 83 -11.67 -12.46 3.57
CA GLN A 83 -11.06 -11.81 4.75
C GLN A 83 -11.76 -10.49 5.15
N GLY A 84 -12.72 -10.01 4.35
CA GLY A 84 -13.38 -8.73 4.57
C GLY A 84 -12.46 -7.51 4.37
N VAL A 85 -11.28 -7.71 3.77
CA VAL A 85 -10.27 -6.66 3.62
C VAL A 85 -10.45 -5.95 2.27
N GLN A 86 -10.76 -4.66 2.34
CA GLN A 86 -10.84 -3.81 1.15
C GLN A 86 -9.69 -2.80 1.14
N GLY A 87 -8.74 -2.99 0.20
CA GLY A 87 -7.70 -2.01 -0.07
C GLY A 87 -8.24 -0.71 -0.69
N TRP A 88 -7.40 0.31 -0.71
CA TRP A 88 -7.66 1.59 -1.37
C TRP A 88 -7.07 1.56 -2.76
N THR A 89 -7.88 1.87 -3.76
CA THR A 89 -7.41 2.05 -5.14
C THR A 89 -7.31 3.53 -5.46
N VAL A 90 -6.11 4.00 -5.77
CA VAL A 90 -5.82 5.40 -6.09
C VAL A 90 -5.14 5.47 -7.45
N VAL A 91 -5.64 6.35 -8.33
CA VAL A 91 -4.93 6.70 -9.56
C VAL A 91 -4.15 7.98 -9.27
N GLN A 92 -2.84 7.90 -9.38
CA GLN A 92 -1.94 9.05 -9.27
C GLN A 92 -1.77 9.66 -10.65
N PHE A 93 -1.98 10.97 -10.74
CA PHE A 93 -1.73 11.77 -11.94
C PHE A 93 -0.41 12.55 -11.80
N LEU A 94 0.11 13.06 -12.92
CA LEU A 94 1.29 13.92 -12.91
C LEU A 94 1.11 15.09 -11.92
N GLY A 95 2.09 15.27 -11.02
CA GLY A 95 2.07 16.31 -9.98
C GLY A 95 1.30 15.94 -8.70
N ASP A 96 0.58 14.81 -8.66
CA ASP A 96 -0.06 14.34 -7.43
C ASP A 96 0.96 13.79 -6.43
N SER A 97 0.79 14.13 -5.16
CA SER A 97 1.47 13.46 -4.04
C SER A 97 0.54 12.42 -3.39
N VAL A 98 1.07 11.23 -3.14
CA VAL A 98 0.36 10.15 -2.42
C VAL A 98 1.02 9.98 -1.05
N LEU A 99 0.25 10.22 0.01
CA LEU A 99 0.71 10.03 1.39
C LEU A 99 0.36 8.61 1.86
N ILE A 100 1.38 7.84 2.23
CA ILE A 100 1.23 6.48 2.73
C ILE A 100 1.44 6.48 4.25
N PRO A 101 0.47 6.03 5.05
CA PRO A 101 0.66 5.88 6.49
C PRO A 101 1.75 4.86 6.83
N ALA A 102 2.49 5.09 7.91
CA ALA A 102 3.47 4.15 8.41
C ALA A 102 2.85 2.75 8.65
N GLY A 103 3.56 1.71 8.19
CA GLY A 103 3.12 0.30 8.31
C GLY A 103 2.03 -0.11 7.31
N ALA A 104 1.56 0.76 6.42
CA ALA A 104 0.64 0.38 5.36
C ALA A 104 1.37 -0.34 4.21
N MET A 105 0.89 -1.52 3.83
CA MET A 105 1.34 -2.16 2.60
C MET A 105 0.76 -1.42 1.39
N HIS A 106 1.60 -1.18 0.39
CA HIS A 106 1.18 -0.57 -0.85
C HIS A 106 1.82 -1.29 -2.04
N GLN A 107 1.07 -1.34 -3.13
CA GLN A 107 1.48 -1.93 -4.41
C GLN A 107 1.22 -0.90 -5.50
N VAL A 108 2.22 -0.69 -6.36
CA VAL A 108 2.15 0.31 -7.44
C VAL A 108 2.21 -0.41 -8.78
N GLN A 109 1.30 -0.06 -9.68
CA GLN A 109 1.33 -0.47 -11.07
C GLN A 109 1.38 0.76 -11.95
N ASN A 110 2.48 0.95 -12.64
CA ASN A 110 2.62 2.05 -13.58
C ASN A 110 1.74 1.83 -14.81
N LEU A 111 1.01 2.87 -15.19
CA LEU A 111 0.18 2.91 -16.39
C LEU A 111 0.98 3.47 -17.58
N HIS A 112 1.99 4.30 -17.27
CA HIS A 112 2.97 4.87 -18.19
C HIS A 112 4.36 4.87 -17.54
N SER A 113 5.42 5.16 -18.29
CA SER A 113 6.75 5.38 -17.71
C SER A 113 6.68 6.53 -16.69
N CYS A 114 7.12 6.26 -15.46
CA CYS A 114 7.00 7.19 -14.34
C CYS A 114 8.34 7.35 -13.62
N VAL A 115 8.64 8.59 -13.22
CA VAL A 115 9.68 8.89 -12.23
C VAL A 115 8.98 9.35 -10.97
N GLN A 116 9.28 8.70 -9.85
CA GLN A 116 8.68 9.02 -8.56
C GLN A 116 9.78 9.44 -7.58
N VAL A 117 9.53 10.53 -6.86
CA VAL A 117 10.36 10.96 -5.73
C VAL A 117 9.62 10.59 -4.47
N ILE A 118 10.28 9.82 -3.61
CA ILE A 118 9.74 9.36 -2.33
C ILE A 118 10.53 10.06 -1.24
N ASN A 119 9.83 10.59 -0.25
CA ASN A 119 10.45 11.20 0.91
C ASN A 119 9.74 10.73 2.18
N ASP A 120 10.50 10.07 3.05
CA ASP A 120 10.00 9.63 4.34
C ASP A 120 10.00 10.78 5.35
N PHE A 121 8.99 10.80 6.21
CA PHE A 121 8.92 11.76 7.29
C PHE A 121 8.22 11.14 8.50
N VAL A 122 8.60 11.60 9.69
CA VAL A 122 7.96 11.19 10.95
C VAL A 122 7.21 12.39 11.51
N SER A 123 5.87 12.32 11.49
CA SER A 123 5.04 13.32 12.16
C SER A 123 5.04 13.10 13.68
N PRO A 124 4.95 14.15 14.51
CA PRO A 124 4.91 14.02 15.97
C PRO A 124 3.85 13.03 16.47
N GLU A 125 2.69 12.96 15.82
CA GLU A 125 1.57 12.09 16.20
C GLU A 125 1.89 10.59 16.02
N HIS A 126 2.89 10.26 15.20
CA HIS A 126 3.21 8.88 14.80
C HIS A 126 4.62 8.45 15.23
N VAL A 127 5.34 9.26 16.00
CA VAL A 127 6.75 8.99 16.39
C VAL A 127 6.91 7.66 17.14
N ALA A 128 5.99 7.34 18.07
CA ALA A 128 6.03 6.09 18.83
C ALA A 128 5.85 4.87 17.91
N ASN A 129 4.83 4.90 17.05
CA ASN A 129 4.56 3.82 16.10
C ASN A 129 5.70 3.65 15.09
N SER A 130 6.25 4.77 14.58
CA SER A 130 7.40 4.75 13.68
C SER A 130 8.61 4.10 14.35
N PHE A 131 8.88 4.46 15.61
CA PHE A 131 9.99 3.88 16.37
C PHE A 131 9.83 2.37 16.56
N HIS A 132 8.63 1.90 16.94
CA HIS A 132 8.36 0.46 17.08
C HIS A 132 8.56 -0.30 15.76
N LEU A 133 8.00 0.20 14.65
CA LEU A 133 8.18 -0.40 13.33
C LEU A 133 9.66 -0.41 12.90
N SER A 134 10.41 0.66 13.14
CA SER A 134 11.85 0.69 12.86
C SER A 134 12.64 -0.36 13.65
N GLN A 135 12.20 -0.73 14.86
CA GLN A 135 12.83 -1.76 15.68
C GLN A 135 12.51 -3.17 15.16
N GLU A 136 11.27 -3.43 14.76
CA GLU A 136 10.84 -4.71 14.17
C GLU A 136 11.47 -4.97 12.79
N LEU A 137 11.76 -3.89 12.05
CA LEU A 137 12.36 -3.95 10.72
C LEU A 137 13.90 -3.99 10.76
N ARG A 138 14.54 -3.77 11.91
CA ARG A 138 16.00 -3.91 11.99
C ARG A 138 16.38 -5.34 11.61
N PRO A 139 17.23 -5.53 10.58
CA PRO A 139 17.83 -6.82 10.35
C PRO A 139 18.68 -7.22 11.57
N ASN A 140 18.78 -8.53 11.84
CA ASN A 140 19.70 -9.05 12.87
C ASN A 140 21.17 -8.72 12.59
N ASN A 141 21.49 -8.24 11.39
CA ASN A 141 22.82 -7.84 10.96
C ASN A 141 22.84 -6.33 10.63
N GLU A 142 23.96 -5.70 10.96
CA GLU A 142 24.26 -4.26 10.83
C GLU A 142 24.31 -3.75 9.37
N GLU A 143 23.24 -3.90 8.59
CA GLU A 143 23.13 -3.21 7.30
C GLU A 143 22.53 -1.81 7.51
N VAL A 144 23.39 -0.80 7.34
CA VAL A 144 23.01 0.61 7.36
C VAL A 144 22.19 0.91 6.11
N ASN A 145 20.90 1.17 6.30
CA ASN A 145 19.96 1.42 5.22
C ASN A 145 20.04 2.90 4.78
N TYR A 146 20.80 3.19 3.73
CA TYR A 146 20.84 4.52 3.09
C TYR A 146 19.65 4.63 2.11
N GLU A 147 18.46 4.97 2.61
CA GLU A 147 17.22 5.04 1.82
C GLU A 147 17.06 6.37 1.06
N ASP A 148 18.01 6.71 0.17
CA ASP A 148 17.67 7.59 -0.97
C ASP A 148 17.16 6.70 -2.10
N LYS A 149 15.89 6.28 -2.02
CA LYS A 149 15.29 5.38 -3.02
C LYS A 149 14.73 6.15 -4.21
N LEU A 150 15.54 6.29 -5.26
CA LEU A 150 15.02 6.56 -6.60
C LEU A 150 14.51 5.25 -7.21
N GLN A 151 13.19 5.06 -7.27
CA GLN A 151 12.61 3.91 -7.96
C GLN A 151 12.34 4.27 -9.43
N ILE A 152 13.17 3.73 -10.31
CA ILE A 152 12.96 3.82 -11.77
C ILE A 152 12.20 2.58 -12.20
N PHE A 153 10.99 2.77 -12.71
CA PHE A 153 10.15 1.70 -13.26
C PHE A 153 10.05 1.94 -14.77
N THR A 154 10.83 1.18 -15.54
CA THR A 154 10.86 1.22 -17.02
C THR A 154 9.75 0.39 -17.63
#